data_AF-A0A1E1MHI7-F1
#
_entry.id   AF-A0A1E1MHI7-F1
#
_cell.length_a   1.000
_cell.length_b   1.000
_cell.length_c   1.000
_cell.angle_alpha   90.00
_cell.angle_beta   90.00
_cell.angle_gamma   90.00
#
_symmetry.space_group_name_H-M   'P 1'
#
loop_
_entity.id
_entity.type
_entity.pdbx_description
1 polymer ?
#
loop_
_entity_poly.entity_id
_entity_poly.type
_entity_poly.pdbx_seq_one_letter_code
_entity_poly.pdbx_strand_id
1 'polypeptide(L)'
;MDETGIMEGYNLNGFVVGHAENRKVQAKQPGSRAWTSIIECISTTGVSIRPTVIYKGKSIQQQWFPSQLDILDNWHFTATDNGWTTDQTALEWLEKVFIPQTDPRDSSARLLILDGHGSHETTEFLWKCLEYSIYLLFLPANTSHVLQPLDLTVFSSLKRAYRKELQKLSSLLDSAPIGKRNFLLCYQRHVKRVSRRLISRRGREL
;
A
#
# COMPACT_ATOMS: atom_id res chain seq x y z
N MET A 1 -5.46 9.95 -2.30
CA MET A 1 -4.51 8.85 -2.56
C MET A 1 -3.52 8.84 -1.41
N ASP A 2 -3.06 7.66 -1.04
CA ASP A 2 -2.14 7.47 0.07
C ASP A 2 -1.23 6.27 -0.22
N GLU A 3 0.02 6.34 0.19
CA GLU A 3 1.01 5.28 0.03
C GLU A 3 1.38 4.68 1.38
N THR A 4 1.43 3.36 1.46
CA THR A 4 1.96 2.71 2.66
C THR A 4 3.01 1.66 2.35
N GLY A 5 4.18 1.84 2.96
CA GLY A 5 5.27 0.88 2.95
C GLY A 5 5.08 -0.20 4.01
N ILE A 6 5.27 -1.46 3.62
CA ILE A 6 5.29 -2.59 4.54
C ILE A 6 6.61 -3.36 4.35
N MET A 7 7.34 -3.53 5.44
CA MET A 7 8.55 -4.35 5.46
C MET A 7 8.17 -5.83 5.36
N GLU A 8 8.82 -6.56 4.45
CA GLU A 8 8.56 -7.97 4.18
C GLU A 8 8.95 -8.87 5.37
N GLY A 9 9.99 -8.44 6.10
CA GLY A 9 10.53 -9.12 7.26
C GLY A 9 9.76 -8.86 8.55
N TYR A 10 10.02 -9.72 9.52
CA TYR A 10 9.30 -9.75 10.78
C TYR A 10 10.04 -8.94 11.86
N ASN A 11 9.39 -7.89 12.40
CA ASN A 11 9.96 -7.08 13.49
C ASN A 11 9.05 -7.17 14.74
N LEU A 12 9.52 -7.88 15.76
CA LEU A 12 8.92 -7.85 17.10
C LEU A 12 9.66 -6.88 17.99
N ASN A 13 8.91 -5.97 18.60
CA ASN A 13 9.24 -5.53 19.94
C ASN A 13 8.70 -6.61 20.89
N GLY A 14 9.59 -7.47 21.39
CA GLY A 14 9.26 -8.52 22.36
C GLY A 14 10.00 -8.29 23.67
N PHE A 15 9.39 -8.72 24.78
CA PHE A 15 10.12 -8.85 26.04
C PHE A 15 11.04 -10.07 25.93
N VAL A 16 12.32 -9.87 26.22
CA VAL A 16 13.33 -10.93 26.25
C VAL A 16 13.70 -11.17 27.70
N VAL A 17 13.57 -12.39 28.19
CA VAL A 17 14.10 -12.80 29.50
C VAL A 17 15.51 -13.32 29.28
N GLY A 18 16.50 -12.71 29.94
CA GLY A 18 17.91 -13.06 29.80
C GLY A 18 18.67 -12.83 31.09
N HIS A 19 19.91 -13.31 31.14
CA HIS A 19 20.79 -13.14 32.29
C HIS A 19 21.03 -11.65 32.58
N ALA A 20 21.03 -11.26 33.86
CA ALA A 20 21.08 -9.85 34.29
C ALA A 20 22.30 -9.07 33.76
N GLU A 21 23.40 -9.77 33.47
CA GLU A 21 24.63 -9.19 32.93
C GLU A 21 24.55 -8.88 31.42
N ASN A 22 23.61 -9.50 30.70
CA ASN A 22 23.41 -9.28 29.27
C ASN A 22 22.45 -8.13 29.02
N ARG A 23 23.00 -6.92 28.91
CA ARG A 23 22.23 -5.69 28.62
C ARG A 23 21.64 -5.62 27.20
N LYS A 24 22.12 -6.45 26.28
CA LYS A 24 21.65 -6.52 24.89
C LYS A 24 21.67 -7.97 24.42
N VAL A 25 20.59 -8.41 23.78
CA VAL A 25 20.50 -9.71 23.12
C VAL A 25 20.29 -9.47 21.63
N GLN A 26 21.13 -10.06 20.79
CA GLN A 26 20.95 -10.04 19.34
C GLN A 26 19.95 -11.14 18.95
N ALA A 27 18.79 -10.75 18.43
CA ALA A 27 17.84 -11.68 17.86
C ALA A 27 18.02 -11.70 16.33
N LYS A 28 18.33 -12.88 15.76
CA LYS A 28 18.32 -13.08 14.31
C LYS A 28 16.86 -13.08 13.84
N GLN A 29 16.51 -12.16 12.95
CA GLN A 29 15.15 -12.04 12.42
C GLN A 29 15.02 -12.84 11.13
N PRO A 30 14.02 -13.72 10.99
CA PRO A 30 13.68 -14.35 9.73
C PRO A 30 13.13 -13.32 8.72
N GLY A 31 13.49 -13.49 7.45
CA GLY A 31 12.99 -12.68 6.34
C GLY A 31 13.82 -11.46 5.92
N SER A 32 13.39 -10.81 4.85
CA SER A 32 14.11 -9.71 4.20
C SER A 32 13.77 -8.35 4.81
N ARG A 33 14.75 -7.45 4.92
CA ARG A 33 14.50 -6.02 5.23
C ARG A 33 14.02 -5.22 4.01
N ALA A 34 13.64 -5.91 2.94
CA ALA A 34 13.02 -5.28 1.77
C ALA A 34 11.65 -4.70 2.14
N TRP A 35 11.32 -3.60 1.49
CA TRP A 35 10.04 -2.93 1.60
C TRP A 35 9.25 -3.20 0.32
N THR A 36 7.95 -3.41 0.50
CA THR A 36 6.96 -3.37 -0.56
C THR A 36 5.98 -2.26 -0.21
N SER A 37 5.81 -1.31 -1.14
CA SER A 37 4.84 -0.23 -0.99
C SER A 37 3.55 -0.56 -1.73
N ILE A 38 2.44 -0.02 -1.22
CA ILE A 38 1.15 -0.07 -1.90
C ILE A 38 0.52 1.31 -1.91
N ILE A 39 0.09 1.75 -3.09
CA ILE A 39 -0.72 2.95 -3.29
C ILE A 39 -2.19 2.53 -3.32
N GLU A 40 -2.98 3.20 -2.49
CA GLU A 40 -4.44 3.10 -2.49
C GLU A 40 -5.06 4.47 -2.76
N CYS A 41 -6.21 4.46 -3.41
CA CYS A 41 -6.98 5.68 -3.61
C CYS A 41 -8.47 5.37 -3.51
N ILE A 42 -9.15 6.11 -2.64
CA ILE A 42 -10.55 5.93 -2.28
C ILE A 42 -11.27 7.27 -2.48
N SER A 43 -12.47 7.22 -3.06
CA SER A 43 -13.35 8.37 -3.20
C SER A 43 -14.12 8.67 -1.91
N THR A 44 -14.71 9.86 -1.82
CA THR A 44 -15.63 10.22 -0.73
C THR A 44 -16.89 9.34 -0.68
N THR A 45 -17.26 8.72 -1.80
CA THR A 45 -18.37 7.77 -1.90
C THR A 45 -18.01 6.36 -1.42
N GLY A 46 -16.73 6.13 -1.07
CA GLY A 46 -16.20 4.86 -0.58
C GLY A 46 -15.78 3.89 -1.69
N VAL A 47 -15.68 4.36 -2.94
CA VAL A 47 -15.19 3.57 -4.08
C VAL A 47 -13.67 3.60 -4.05
N SER A 48 -13.05 2.41 -3.97
CA SER A 48 -11.60 2.23 -4.07
C SER A 48 -11.26 1.87 -5.53
N ILE A 49 -10.21 2.49 -6.07
CA ILE A 49 -9.64 2.10 -7.36
C ILE A 49 -8.64 0.95 -7.16
N ARG A 50 -8.23 0.28 -8.24
CA ARG A 50 -7.24 -0.80 -8.11
C ARG A 50 -5.96 -0.35 -7.37
N PRO A 51 -5.44 -1.19 -6.46
CA PRO A 51 -4.17 -0.93 -5.81
C PRO A 51 -3.00 -0.98 -6.79
N THR A 52 -1.98 -0.17 -6.51
CA THR A 52 -0.68 -0.28 -7.15
C THR A 52 0.36 -0.77 -6.16
N VAL A 53 1.03 -1.87 -6.47
CA VAL A 53 2.12 -2.41 -5.67
C VAL A 53 3.45 -1.99 -6.28
N ILE A 54 4.32 -1.41 -5.45
CA ILE A 54 5.68 -1.02 -5.81
C ILE A 54 6.65 -1.96 -5.09
N TYR A 55 7.37 -2.76 -5.86
CA TYR A 55 8.41 -3.62 -5.33
C TYR A 55 9.77 -2.94 -5.35
N LYS A 56 10.57 -3.17 -4.31
CA LYS A 56 12.00 -2.90 -4.37
C LYS A 56 12.69 -3.84 -5.38
N GLY A 57 13.29 -3.27 -6.41
CA GLY A 57 14.07 -3.97 -7.43
C GLY A 57 14.07 -3.24 -8.79
N LYS A 58 14.95 -3.67 -9.70
CA LYS A 58 15.08 -3.07 -11.06
C LYS A 58 13.92 -3.42 -12.00
N SER A 59 13.32 -4.58 -11.82
CA SER A 59 12.23 -5.09 -12.65
C SER A 59 11.37 -6.05 -11.85
N ILE A 60 10.12 -6.19 -12.28
CA ILE A 60 9.19 -7.16 -11.73
C ILE A 60 9.64 -8.57 -12.10
N GLN A 61 9.71 -9.45 -11.10
CA GLN A 61 10.09 -10.83 -11.31
C GLN A 61 8.89 -11.75 -11.12
N GLN A 62 8.69 -12.71 -12.02
CA GLN A 62 7.57 -13.66 -11.98
C GLN A 62 7.49 -14.42 -10.65
N GLN A 63 8.64 -14.69 -10.03
CA GLN A 63 8.70 -15.37 -8.74
C GLN A 63 8.04 -14.61 -7.58
N TRP A 64 7.72 -13.31 -7.72
CA TRP A 64 7.06 -12.53 -6.68
C TRP A 64 5.55 -12.76 -6.61
N PHE A 65 4.98 -13.41 -7.63
CA PHE A 65 3.55 -13.66 -7.69
C PHE A 65 3.18 -15.07 -7.20
N PRO A 66 1.99 -15.23 -6.61
CA PRO A 66 1.42 -16.56 -6.37
C PRO A 66 1.10 -17.26 -7.69
N SER A 67 1.00 -18.60 -7.64
CA SER A 67 0.67 -19.42 -8.81
C SER A 67 -0.72 -19.15 -9.39
N GLN A 68 -1.64 -18.65 -8.56
CA GLN A 68 -2.96 -18.18 -8.98
C GLN A 68 -2.88 -16.66 -9.18
N LEU A 69 -2.92 -16.21 -10.44
CA LEU A 69 -2.81 -14.80 -10.78
C LEU A 69 -4.18 -14.10 -10.84
N ASP A 70 -5.26 -14.84 -11.13
CA ASP A 70 -6.63 -14.34 -11.28
C ASP A 70 -7.11 -13.51 -10.07
N ILE A 71 -6.55 -13.81 -8.90
CA ILE A 71 -6.81 -13.07 -7.66
C ILE A 71 -6.28 -11.63 -7.66
N LEU A 72 -5.37 -11.32 -8.58
CA LEU A 72 -4.64 -10.06 -8.72
C LEU A 72 -4.89 -9.39 -10.09
N ASP A 73 -5.82 -9.90 -10.91
CA ASP A 73 -6.07 -9.41 -12.28
C ASP A 73 -6.38 -7.91 -12.35
N ASN A 74 -7.00 -7.36 -11.32
CA ASN A 74 -7.30 -5.94 -11.22
C ASN A 74 -6.33 -5.20 -10.31
N TRP A 75 -5.03 -5.50 -10.38
CA TRP A 75 -3.98 -4.81 -9.64
C TRP A 75 -2.94 -4.27 -10.61
N HIS A 76 -2.31 -3.16 -10.27
CA HIS A 76 -1.17 -2.65 -11.00
C HIS A 76 0.12 -2.96 -10.23
N PHE A 77 1.17 -3.33 -10.94
CA PHE A 77 2.46 -3.67 -10.35
C PHE A 77 3.55 -2.87 -11.06
N THR A 78 4.44 -2.29 -10.28
CA THR A 78 5.65 -1.61 -10.75
C THR A 78 6.82 -1.91 -9.81
N ALA A 79 8.03 -1.51 -10.18
CA ALA A 79 9.22 -1.72 -9.38
C ALA A 79 10.14 -0.49 -9.41
N THR A 80 10.72 -0.15 -8.27
CA THR A 80 11.69 0.94 -8.12
C THR A 80 12.90 0.47 -7.32
N ASP A 81 14.05 1.11 -7.52
CA ASP A 81 15.29 0.71 -6.85
C ASP A 81 15.20 0.81 -5.31
N ASN A 82 14.43 1.78 -4.81
CA ASN A 82 14.22 1.99 -3.38
C ASN A 82 12.95 1.30 -2.83
N GLY A 83 12.02 0.89 -3.69
CA GLY A 83 10.73 0.31 -3.32
C GLY A 83 9.66 1.33 -2.91
N TRP A 84 9.90 2.62 -3.17
CA TRP A 84 8.98 3.72 -2.91
C TRP A 84 8.52 4.37 -4.20
N THR A 85 7.50 5.23 -4.12
CA THR A 85 7.08 6.06 -5.25
C THR A 85 8.21 7.01 -5.68
N THR A 86 8.42 7.06 -6.99
CA THR A 86 9.19 8.08 -7.71
C THR A 86 8.26 8.86 -8.63
N ASP A 87 8.70 10.02 -9.09
CA ASP A 87 7.95 10.85 -10.04
C ASP A 87 7.46 10.05 -11.28
N GLN A 88 8.33 9.19 -11.82
CA GLN A 88 8.01 8.33 -12.96
C GLN A 88 6.88 7.35 -12.63
N THR A 89 6.94 6.71 -11.45
CA THR A 89 5.87 5.79 -11.04
C THR A 89 4.58 6.50 -10.65
N ALA A 90 4.66 7.75 -10.17
CA ALA A 90 3.49 8.56 -9.91
C ALA A 90 2.76 8.93 -11.21
N LEU A 91 3.52 9.32 -12.24
CA LEU A 91 2.97 9.59 -13.57
C LEU A 91 2.38 8.33 -14.20
N GLU A 92 3.10 7.21 -14.13
CA GLU A 92 2.61 5.90 -14.59
C GLU A 92 1.30 5.53 -13.88
N TRP A 93 1.22 5.70 -12.56
CA TRP A 93 0.02 5.47 -11.78
C TRP A 93 -1.13 6.38 -12.22
N LEU A 94 -0.87 7.67 -12.44
CA LEU A 94 -1.89 8.62 -12.87
C LEU A 94 -2.51 8.19 -14.21
N GLU A 95 -1.67 7.89 -15.20
CA GLU A 95 -2.09 7.56 -16.57
C GLU A 95 -2.71 6.16 -16.67
N LYS A 96 -2.06 5.16 -16.07
CA LYS A 96 -2.50 3.77 -16.22
C LYS A 96 -3.58 3.42 -15.22
N VAL A 97 -3.64 4.03 -14.05
CA VAL A 97 -4.52 3.58 -12.96
C VAL A 97 -5.59 4.61 -12.65
N PHE A 98 -5.23 5.83 -12.28
CA PHE A 98 -6.19 6.81 -11.79
C PHE A 98 -7.15 7.30 -12.88
N ILE A 99 -6.63 7.80 -13.99
CA ILE A 99 -7.43 8.38 -15.08
C ILE A 99 -8.46 7.37 -15.62
N PRO A 100 -8.08 6.13 -16.03
CA PRO A 100 -9.03 5.20 -16.65
C PRO A 100 -10.17 4.74 -15.74
N GLN A 101 -9.99 4.79 -14.42
CA GLN A 101 -10.99 4.34 -13.44
C GLN A 101 -11.82 5.47 -12.85
N THR A 102 -11.38 6.72 -13.02
CA THR A 102 -12.07 7.89 -12.47
C THR A 102 -12.69 8.75 -13.56
N ASP A 103 -12.51 8.41 -14.84
CA ASP A 103 -12.97 9.24 -15.94
C ASP A 103 -14.48 9.48 -15.89
N PRO A 104 -14.92 10.74 -15.75
CA PRO A 104 -16.31 11.05 -15.60
C PRO A 104 -17.02 10.97 -16.95
N ARG A 105 -18.22 10.39 -16.96
CA ARG A 105 -19.06 10.31 -18.16
C ARG A 105 -19.59 11.67 -18.61
N ASP A 106 -19.58 12.66 -17.71
CA ASP A 106 -20.20 13.97 -17.85
C ASP A 106 -19.17 15.12 -17.93
N SER A 107 -17.89 14.79 -18.13
CA SER A 107 -16.78 15.77 -18.15
C SER A 107 -16.64 16.59 -16.85
N SER A 108 -17.18 16.08 -15.73
CA SER A 108 -17.01 16.71 -14.42
C SER A 108 -15.55 16.74 -13.97
N ALA A 109 -15.18 17.76 -13.18
CA ALA A 109 -13.83 17.83 -12.64
C ALA A 109 -13.65 16.90 -11.43
N ARG A 110 -12.41 16.45 -11.21
CA ARG A 110 -12.03 15.56 -10.11
C ARG A 110 -11.09 16.29 -9.16
N LEU A 111 -11.22 16.03 -7.86
CA LEU A 111 -10.25 16.48 -6.87
C LEU A 111 -9.43 15.28 -6.39
N LEU A 112 -8.12 15.32 -6.63
CA LEU A 112 -7.17 14.34 -6.12
C LEU A 112 -6.41 14.94 -4.93
N ILE A 113 -6.64 14.34 -3.76
CA ILE A 113 -5.97 14.72 -2.52
C ILE A 113 -4.72 13.86 -2.34
N LEU A 114 -3.57 14.49 -2.13
CA LEU A 114 -2.25 13.84 -1.97
C LEU A 114 -1.65 14.17 -0.60
N ASP A 115 -0.92 13.21 -0.05
CA ASP A 115 -0.09 13.37 1.14
C ASP A 115 1.30 13.87 0.70
N GLY A 116 1.80 14.95 1.31
CA GLY A 116 3.14 15.46 1.06
C GLY A 116 3.36 16.29 -0.23
N HIS A 117 4.30 17.22 -0.14
CA HIS A 117 4.68 18.22 -1.15
C HIS A 117 6.07 17.89 -1.75
N GLY A 118 6.37 16.61 -2.06
CA GLY A 118 7.77 16.21 -2.32
C GLY A 118 8.04 15.25 -3.49
N SER A 119 7.03 14.56 -4.03
CA SER A 119 7.22 13.47 -5.01
C SER A 119 6.18 13.47 -6.15
N HIS A 120 5.43 14.55 -6.32
CA HIS A 120 4.28 14.63 -7.24
C HIS A 120 4.24 15.92 -8.06
N GLU A 121 5.39 16.59 -8.20
CA GLU A 121 5.48 17.95 -8.76
C GLU A 121 6.26 18.02 -10.08
N THR A 122 6.33 16.91 -10.81
CA THR A 122 6.82 17.02 -12.17
C THR A 122 5.84 17.80 -13.01
N THR A 123 6.38 18.64 -13.89
CA THR A 123 5.59 19.43 -14.83
C THR A 123 4.66 18.53 -15.65
N GLU A 124 5.12 17.33 -15.99
CA GLU A 124 4.36 16.31 -16.72
C GLU A 124 3.16 15.81 -15.91
N PHE A 125 3.33 15.55 -14.61
CA PHE A 125 2.24 15.11 -13.72
C PHE A 125 1.18 16.21 -13.60
N LEU A 126 1.61 17.45 -13.36
CA LEU A 126 0.71 18.61 -13.27
C LEU A 126 -0.01 18.86 -14.59
N TRP A 127 0.69 18.77 -15.72
CA TRP A 127 0.14 18.93 -17.06
C TRP A 127 -0.92 17.87 -17.36
N LYS A 128 -0.65 16.60 -17.03
CA LYS A 128 -1.63 15.52 -17.17
C LYS A 128 -2.84 15.74 -16.29
N CYS A 129 -2.66 16.22 -15.07
CA CYS A 129 -3.80 16.55 -14.20
C CYS A 129 -4.67 17.65 -14.83
N LEU A 130 -4.05 18.71 -15.38
CA LEU A 130 -4.77 19.79 -16.05
C LEU A 130 -5.53 19.30 -17.29
N GLU A 131 -4.89 18.51 -18.15
CA GLU A 131 -5.46 17.94 -19.38
C GLU A 131 -6.75 17.14 -19.10
N TYR A 132 -6.79 16.40 -17.98
CA TYR A 132 -7.91 15.54 -17.59
C TYR A 132 -8.87 16.17 -16.57
N SER A 133 -8.79 17.49 -16.34
CA SER A 133 -9.61 18.22 -15.37
C SER A 133 -9.54 17.64 -13.95
N ILE A 134 -8.32 17.29 -13.53
CA ILE A 134 -8.00 16.81 -12.19
C ILE A 134 -7.33 17.95 -11.42
N TYR A 135 -8.00 18.44 -10.39
CA TYR A 135 -7.45 19.40 -9.44
C TYR A 135 -6.68 18.66 -8.35
N LEU A 136 -5.52 19.18 -7.97
CA LEU A 136 -4.69 18.64 -6.91
C LEU A 136 -4.88 19.41 -5.62
N LEU A 137 -4.99 18.69 -4.51
CA LEU A 137 -4.95 19.25 -3.16
C LEU A 137 -3.88 18.52 -2.35
N PHE A 138 -2.85 19.24 -1.94
CA PHE A 138 -1.81 18.71 -1.08
C PHE A 138 -2.16 18.95 0.38
N LEU A 139 -2.11 17.88 1.19
CA LEU A 139 -2.30 18.01 2.63
C LEU A 139 -1.06 18.65 3.28
N PRO A 140 -1.23 19.48 4.32
CA PRO A 140 -0.10 20.07 5.03
C PRO A 140 0.83 18.98 5.60
N ALA A 141 2.14 19.25 5.61
CA ALA A 141 3.12 18.33 6.16
C ALA A 141 2.79 17.91 7.60
N ASN A 142 3.12 16.67 7.96
CA ASN A 142 2.89 16.06 9.28
C ASN A 142 1.43 15.93 9.72
N THR A 143 0.45 16.06 8.83
CA THR A 143 -0.98 15.92 9.19
C THR A 143 -1.60 14.55 8.87
N SER A 144 -0.83 13.62 8.29
CA SER A 144 -1.33 12.29 7.85
C SER A 144 -2.10 11.55 8.96
N HIS A 145 -1.56 11.55 10.18
CA HIS A 145 -2.17 10.92 11.36
C HIS A 145 -3.52 11.50 11.82
N VAL A 146 -3.91 12.68 11.33
CA VAL A 146 -5.18 13.36 11.68
C VAL A 146 -6.11 13.41 10.49
N LEU A 147 -5.58 13.76 9.31
CA LEU A 147 -6.38 14.11 8.15
C LEU A 147 -6.60 12.95 7.18
N GLN A 148 -5.86 11.85 7.30
CA GLN A 148 -5.97 10.74 6.34
C GLN A 148 -6.82 9.58 6.88
N PRO A 149 -8.03 9.38 6.32
CA PRO A 149 -8.89 8.28 6.73
C PRO A 149 -8.28 6.91 6.43
N LEU A 150 -7.46 6.82 5.37
CA LEU A 150 -6.80 5.59 4.91
C LEU A 150 -5.80 5.06 5.96
N ASP A 151 -4.95 5.94 6.46
CA ASP A 151 -3.99 5.64 7.52
C ASP A 151 -4.67 5.19 8.82
N LEU A 152 -5.73 5.90 9.23
CA LEU A 152 -6.48 5.59 10.46
C LEU A 152 -7.26 4.28 10.37
N THR A 153 -7.71 3.86 9.17
CA THR A 153 -8.63 2.74 9.01
C THR A 153 -8.00 1.53 8.31
N VAL A 154 -7.74 1.63 7.01
CA VAL A 154 -7.36 0.52 6.12
C VAL A 154 -5.92 0.11 6.42
N PHE A 155 -4.98 1.05 6.45
CA PHE A 155 -3.57 0.75 6.60
C PHE A 155 -3.19 0.32 8.01
N SER A 156 -3.74 0.95 9.05
CA SER A 156 -3.53 0.52 10.44
C SER A 156 -3.99 -0.94 10.67
N SER A 157 -5.18 -1.27 10.15
CA SER A 157 -5.77 -2.62 10.26
C SER A 157 -4.99 -3.65 9.45
N LEU A 158 -4.60 -3.30 8.22
CA LEU A 158 -3.77 -4.11 7.34
C LEU A 158 -2.41 -4.41 7.97
N LYS A 159 -1.67 -3.39 8.42
CA LYS A 159 -0.36 -3.53 9.06
C LYS A 159 -0.45 -4.49 10.25
N ARG A 160 -1.49 -4.38 11.07
CA ARG A 160 -1.74 -5.29 12.21
C ARG A 160 -2.01 -6.73 11.76
N ALA A 161 -2.86 -6.92 10.76
CA ALA A 161 -3.20 -8.25 10.25
C ALA A 161 -1.99 -8.92 9.59
N TYR A 162 -1.23 -8.18 8.80
CA TYR A 162 -0.01 -8.67 8.15
C TYR A 162 1.04 -9.10 9.18
N ARG A 163 1.28 -8.28 10.21
CA ARG A 163 2.17 -8.66 11.33
C ARG A 163 1.73 -9.96 12.02
N LYS A 164 0.42 -10.15 12.21
CA LYS A 164 -0.13 -11.38 12.81
C LYS A 164 0.00 -12.60 11.90
N GLU A 165 -0.09 -12.45 10.58
CA GLU A 165 0.13 -13.56 9.65
C GLU A 165 1.62 -13.89 9.52
N LEU A 166 2.49 -12.86 9.48
CA LEU A 166 3.94 -13.06 9.55
C LEU A 166 4.36 -13.79 10.84
N GLN A 167 3.75 -13.47 11.99
CA GLN A 167 3.93 -14.21 13.25
C GLN A 167 3.78 -15.71 13.14
N LYS A 168 2.74 -16.14 12.41
CA LYS A 168 2.45 -17.57 12.21
C LYS A 168 3.45 -18.18 11.24
N LEU A 169 3.76 -17.48 10.16
CA LEU A 169 4.60 -17.98 9.06
C LEU A 169 6.09 -17.99 9.41
N SER A 170 6.57 -17.07 10.25
CA SER A 170 7.97 -17.03 10.72
C SER A 170 8.35 -18.25 11.56
N SER A 171 7.37 -18.96 12.12
CA SER A 171 7.60 -20.25 12.78
C SER A 171 7.88 -21.40 11.80
N LEU A 172 7.65 -21.20 10.50
CA LEU A 172 7.64 -22.27 9.49
C LEU A 172 8.65 -22.08 8.35
N LEU A 173 8.98 -20.86 7.88
CA LEU A 173 9.80 -20.66 6.66
C LEU A 173 10.63 -19.36 6.68
N ASP A 174 11.89 -19.44 6.24
CA ASP A 174 12.88 -18.33 6.24
C ASP A 174 13.41 -18.04 4.82
N SER A 175 12.55 -17.59 3.89
CA SER A 175 12.99 -17.27 2.51
C SER A 175 12.31 -16.01 1.96
N ALA A 176 13.10 -15.12 1.34
CA ALA A 176 12.68 -13.80 0.87
C ALA A 176 11.55 -13.77 -0.20
N PRO A 177 11.50 -14.68 -1.21
CA PRO A 177 10.42 -14.67 -2.22
C PRO A 177 9.03 -14.94 -1.62
N ILE A 178 9.00 -15.63 -0.48
CA ILE A 178 7.77 -15.95 0.25
C ILE A 178 7.18 -14.67 0.88
N GLY A 179 8.01 -13.69 1.25
CA GLY A 179 7.56 -12.41 1.82
C GLY A 179 6.65 -11.62 0.88
N LYS A 180 7.08 -11.40 -0.37
CA LYS A 180 6.29 -10.68 -1.38
C LYS A 180 4.96 -11.38 -1.70
N ARG A 181 4.98 -12.71 -1.89
CA ARG A 181 3.76 -13.50 -2.13
C ARG A 181 2.80 -13.45 -0.94
N ASN A 182 3.32 -13.60 0.28
CA ASN A 182 2.52 -13.55 1.49
C ASN A 182 1.90 -12.18 1.72
N PHE A 183 2.63 -11.11 1.39
CA PHE A 183 2.11 -9.76 1.41
C PHE A 183 0.87 -9.62 0.53
N LEU A 184 0.97 -10.01 -0.75
CA LEU A 184 -0.16 -9.96 -1.69
C LEU A 184 -1.37 -10.77 -1.20
N LEU A 185 -1.14 -12.00 -0.75
CA LEU A 185 -2.21 -12.87 -0.24
C LEU A 185 -2.86 -12.32 1.03
N CYS A 186 -2.06 -11.77 1.95
CA CYS A 186 -2.57 -11.17 3.18
C CYS A 186 -3.38 -9.91 2.88
N TYR A 187 -2.85 -9.04 2.01
CA TYR A 187 -3.52 -7.82 1.60
C TYR A 187 -4.89 -8.11 0.98
N GLN A 188 -4.93 -9.01 0.00
CA GLN A 188 -6.17 -9.36 -0.68
C GLN A 188 -7.21 -9.96 0.29
N ARG A 189 -6.78 -10.84 1.22
CA ARG A 189 -7.65 -11.37 2.27
C ARG A 189 -8.17 -10.27 3.20
N HIS A 190 -7.37 -9.24 3.45
CA HIS A 190 -7.75 -8.15 4.36
C HIS A 190 -8.70 -7.15 3.70
N VAL A 191 -8.43 -6.72 2.46
CA VAL A 191 -9.33 -5.83 1.70
C VAL A 191 -10.70 -6.47 1.52
N LYS A 192 -10.79 -7.75 1.15
CA LYS A 192 -12.07 -8.48 1.08
C LYS A 192 -12.85 -8.45 2.40
N ARG A 193 -12.16 -8.45 3.56
CA ARG A 193 -12.79 -8.37 4.88
C ARG A 193 -13.23 -6.96 5.25
N VAL A 194 -12.44 -5.94 4.89
CA VAL A 194 -12.76 -4.53 5.14
C VAL A 194 -13.94 -4.08 4.28
N SER A 195 -13.96 -4.39 2.99
CA SER A 195 -15.08 -4.07 2.10
C SER A 195 -16.40 -4.71 2.58
N ARG A 196 -16.37 -5.97 3.04
CA ARG A 196 -17.56 -6.64 3.62
C ARG A 196 -18.07 -5.96 4.91
N ARG A 197 -17.17 -5.39 5.72
CA ARG A 197 -17.55 -4.69 6.98
C ARG A 197 -18.07 -3.28 6.73
N LEU A 198 -17.55 -2.57 5.73
CA LEU A 198 -18.08 -1.27 5.30
C LEU A 198 -19.51 -1.41 4.75
N ILE A 199 -19.77 -2.45 3.95
CA ILE A 199 -21.09 -2.75 3.41
C ILE A 199 -22.09 -3.16 4.52
N SER A 200 -21.66 -3.97 5.51
CA SER A 200 -22.57 -4.42 6.59
C SER A 200 -22.82 -3.40 7.71
N ARG A 201 -22.05 -2.31 7.77
CA ARG A 201 -22.34 -1.17 8.66
C ARG A 201 -23.35 -0.21 8.03
N ARG A 202 -23.28 0.02 6.71
CA ARG A 202 -24.28 0.82 5.98
C ARG A 202 -25.69 0.21 6.01
N GLY A 203 -25.82 -1.12 6.07
CA GLY A 203 -27.13 -1.78 6.22
C GLY A 203 -27.74 -1.73 7.63
N ARG A 204 -27.12 -1.03 8.58
CA ARG A 204 -27.63 -0.84 9.95
C ARG A 204 -27.88 0.62 10.31
N GLU A 205 -27.61 1.54 9.39
CA GLU A 205 -27.85 2.98 9.54
C GLU A 205 -28.87 3.51 8.50
N LEU A 206 -29.61 2.60 7.86
CA LEU A 206 -30.82 2.85 7.08
C LEU A 206 -31.93 1.96 7.64
#